data_AF-A0A7S1FIT4-F1
#
_entry.id   AF-A0A7S1FIT4-F1
#
_cell.length_a   1.000
_cell.length_b   1.000
_cell.length_c   1.000
_cell.angle_alpha   90.00
_cell.angle_beta   90.00
_cell.angle_gamma   90.00
#
_symmetry.space_group_name_H-M   'P 1'
#
loop_
_entity.id
_entity.type
_entity.pdbx_description
1 polymer ?
#
loop_
_entity_poly.entity_id
_entity_poly.type
_entity_poly.pdbx_seq_one_letter_code
_entity_poly.pdbx_strand_id
1 'polypeptide(L)'
;FGSSRTIQTFINLCVRRVRSMTLKVSGIVAALYITLAQCASGRLCPAIPTSASSCVVKNLTDSEFEPVCVTRQASAELQQRRCMKGEVAPYYQDSEGVFRCACCGAPLWEPSLQFDQLPASSWPWPSFHSKPLNGDDGLPNVCHRGGGYGYSERGVVADLGPDAEGEVGCARCGAHLGDYFNNNNLGLDHYCIDGVCMTPPGGELGEVCPPSQPAIATV
;
A
#
# COMPACT_ATOMS: atom_id res chain seq x y z
N PHE A 1 12.07 -32.83 -11.82
CA PHE A 1 12.50 -33.49 -10.56
C PHE A 1 13.93 -33.05 -10.21
N GLY A 2 14.09 -31.96 -9.45
CA GLY A 2 15.42 -31.38 -9.20
C GLY A 2 15.49 -30.35 -8.06
N SER A 3 14.56 -30.35 -7.11
CA SER A 3 14.49 -29.32 -6.04
C SER A 3 14.56 -29.90 -4.62
N SER A 4 15.30 -30.99 -4.41
CA SER A 4 15.40 -31.64 -3.09
C SER A 4 16.80 -31.57 -2.45
N ARG A 5 17.87 -31.34 -3.24
CA ARG A 5 19.25 -31.37 -2.70
C ARG A 5 19.72 -30.05 -2.07
N THR A 6 19.14 -28.91 -2.44
CA THR A 6 19.56 -27.61 -1.91
C THR A 6 19.06 -27.40 -0.48
N ILE A 7 17.82 -27.82 -0.19
CA ILE A 7 17.17 -27.69 1.14
C ILE A 7 17.93 -28.51 2.20
N GLN A 8 18.37 -29.73 1.86
CA GLN A 8 19.09 -30.60 2.80
C GLN A 8 20.46 -30.05 3.22
N THR A 9 21.09 -29.23 2.36
CA THR A 9 22.41 -28.66 2.64
C THR A 9 22.32 -27.48 3.63
N PHE A 10 21.27 -26.67 3.53
CA PHE A 10 20.99 -25.59 4.49
C PHE A 10 20.59 -26.10 5.88
N ILE A 11 19.83 -27.19 5.95
CA ILE A 11 19.46 -27.84 7.23
C ILE A 11 20.72 -28.29 7.98
N ASN A 12 21.69 -28.89 7.28
CA ASN A 12 22.93 -29.37 7.89
C ASN A 12 23.88 -28.25 8.37
N LEU A 13 23.85 -27.08 7.72
CA LEU A 13 24.60 -25.88 8.15
C LEU A 13 24.00 -25.26 9.43
N CYS A 14 22.67 -25.26 9.56
CA CYS A 14 21.99 -24.76 10.75
C CYS A 14 22.24 -25.68 11.97
N VAL A 15 22.17 -27.00 11.79
CA VAL A 15 22.39 -27.99 12.86
C VAL A 15 23.82 -27.97 13.40
N ARG A 16 24.83 -27.69 12.57
CA ARG A 16 26.23 -27.63 13.01
C ARG A 16 26.55 -26.43 13.91
N ARG A 17 25.82 -25.31 13.79
CA ARG A 17 26.06 -24.11 14.61
C ARG A 17 25.43 -24.22 16.01
N VAL A 18 24.41 -25.06 16.17
CA VAL A 18 23.69 -25.29 17.45
C VAL A 18 24.43 -26.26 18.38
N ARG A 19 25.28 -27.14 17.84
CA ARG A 19 25.99 -28.17 18.65
C ARG A 19 27.14 -27.67 19.51
N SER A 20 27.57 -26.41 19.39
CA SER A 20 28.73 -25.90 20.13
C SER A 20 28.40 -25.19 21.46
N MET A 21 27.12 -25.11 21.87
CA MET A 21 26.73 -24.38 23.09
C MET A 21 26.07 -25.24 24.17
N THR A 22 26.17 -26.57 24.08
CA THR A 22 25.75 -27.47 25.17
C THR A 22 26.95 -27.83 26.05
N LEU A 23 27.31 -26.96 26.99
CA LEU A 23 27.84 -27.39 28.28
C LEU A 23 27.72 -26.26 29.30
N LYS A 24 27.04 -26.56 30.41
CA LYS A 24 26.88 -25.75 31.64
C LYS A 24 25.80 -24.66 31.56
N VAL A 25 24.63 -24.93 32.13
CA VAL A 25 24.23 -24.46 33.47
C VAL A 25 22.77 -24.90 33.70
N SER A 26 22.56 -25.62 34.80
CA SER A 26 21.25 -25.99 35.32
C SER A 26 20.43 -24.75 35.65
N GLY A 27 19.17 -24.69 35.20
CA GLY A 27 18.17 -23.81 35.80
C GLY A 27 17.57 -22.71 34.93
N ILE A 28 17.16 -22.99 33.68
CA ILE A 28 16.20 -22.12 32.96
C ILE A 28 15.30 -23.00 32.09
N VAL A 29 14.24 -23.58 32.67
CA VAL A 29 13.25 -24.40 31.93
C VAL A 29 12.09 -23.53 31.39
N ALA A 30 12.07 -22.22 31.63
CA ALA A 30 11.00 -21.33 31.16
C ALA A 30 11.34 -20.47 29.91
N ALA A 31 12.60 -20.36 29.51
CA ALA A 31 13.00 -19.46 28.42
C ALA A 31 13.15 -20.15 27.04
N LEU A 32 12.91 -21.45 26.95
CA LEU A 32 13.14 -22.25 25.73
C LEU A 32 11.86 -22.67 25.00
N TYR A 33 10.76 -21.93 25.18
CA TYR A 33 9.52 -22.08 24.40
C TYR A 33 9.27 -20.92 23.42
N ILE A 34 10.18 -19.94 23.31
CA ILE A 34 9.97 -18.75 22.48
C ILE A 34 10.46 -18.92 21.02
N THR A 35 11.09 -20.04 20.64
CA THR A 35 11.81 -20.11 19.36
C THR A 35 11.11 -20.84 18.21
N LEU A 36 9.78 -21.02 18.21
CA LEU A 36 9.08 -21.63 17.05
C LEU A 36 7.80 -20.91 16.58
N ALA A 37 7.36 -19.83 17.23
CA ALA A 37 6.16 -19.09 16.80
C ALA A 37 6.45 -17.96 15.80
N GLN A 38 7.73 -17.60 15.59
CA GLN A 38 8.12 -16.42 14.79
C GLN A 38 8.33 -16.71 13.29
N CYS A 39 7.75 -17.79 12.75
CA CYS A 39 7.94 -18.17 11.34
C CYS A 39 6.71 -17.98 10.44
N ALA A 40 5.59 -17.42 10.92
CA ALA A 40 4.40 -17.25 10.07
C ALA A 40 3.45 -16.08 10.42
N SER A 41 3.85 -15.12 11.24
CA SER A 41 3.02 -13.92 11.45
C SER A 41 3.30 -12.93 10.34
N GLY A 42 2.55 -13.03 9.24
CA GLY A 42 2.51 -11.98 8.22
C GLY A 42 2.21 -10.62 8.85
N ARG A 43 2.68 -9.54 8.20
CA ARG A 43 2.42 -8.17 8.63
C ARG A 43 0.91 -7.93 8.74
N LEU A 44 0.49 -7.33 9.84
CA LEU A 44 -0.88 -6.84 10.00
C LEU A 44 -0.91 -5.34 9.74
N CYS A 45 -1.89 -4.92 8.96
CA CYS A 45 -2.15 -3.54 8.65
C CYS A 45 -3.46 -3.07 9.31
N PRO A 46 -3.58 -1.78 9.65
CA PRO A 46 -4.74 -1.26 10.36
C PRO A 46 -6.04 -1.49 9.59
N ALA A 47 -7.15 -1.67 10.30
CA ALA A 47 -8.47 -1.68 9.66
C ALA A 47 -8.79 -0.31 9.04
N ILE A 48 -9.62 -0.28 8.00
CA ILE A 48 -10.05 0.98 7.39
C ILE A 48 -10.76 1.85 8.45
N PRO A 49 -10.43 3.15 8.55
CA PRO A 49 -11.14 4.06 9.44
C PRO A 49 -12.66 3.99 9.21
N THR A 50 -13.45 4.20 10.26
CA THR A 50 -14.92 4.11 10.17
C THR A 50 -15.56 5.38 9.59
N SER A 51 -14.86 6.50 9.64
CA SER A 51 -15.29 7.80 9.09
C SER A 51 -14.07 8.68 8.82
N ALA A 52 -14.22 9.70 7.99
CA ALA A 52 -13.15 10.67 7.74
C ALA A 52 -12.71 11.38 9.03
N SER A 53 -13.60 11.55 10.01
CA SER A 53 -13.27 12.14 11.30
C SER A 53 -12.25 11.33 12.12
N SER A 54 -12.09 10.04 11.82
CA SER A 54 -11.09 9.15 12.45
C SER A 54 -9.68 9.31 11.87
N CYS A 55 -9.53 10.01 10.74
CA CYS A 55 -8.23 10.33 10.15
C CYS A 55 -7.40 11.25 11.05
N VAL A 56 -6.07 11.17 10.96
CA VAL A 56 -5.18 12.07 11.72
C VAL A 56 -5.33 13.49 11.19
N VAL A 57 -5.40 13.63 9.86
CA VAL A 57 -5.68 14.90 9.19
C VAL A 57 -7.18 15.21 9.37
N LYS A 58 -7.48 16.40 9.89
CA LYS A 58 -8.86 16.80 10.26
C LYS A 58 -9.56 17.72 9.27
N ASN A 59 -8.81 18.42 8.43
CA ASN A 59 -9.36 19.44 7.52
C ASN A 59 -9.54 18.92 6.10
N LEU A 60 -10.09 17.71 5.95
CA LEU A 60 -10.37 17.10 4.65
C LEU A 60 -11.75 17.57 4.17
N THR A 61 -11.77 18.41 3.14
CA THR A 61 -13.00 19.08 2.67
C THR A 61 -13.56 18.53 1.36
N ASP A 62 -12.80 17.70 0.65
CA ASP A 62 -13.26 17.09 -0.60
C ASP A 62 -14.36 16.07 -0.31
N SER A 63 -15.53 16.24 -0.93
CA SER A 63 -16.70 15.40 -0.70
C SER A 63 -16.54 13.96 -1.18
N GLU A 64 -15.58 13.68 -2.08
CA GLU A 64 -15.31 12.33 -2.57
C GLU A 64 -14.41 11.55 -1.60
N PHE A 65 -13.64 12.22 -0.75
CA PHE A 65 -12.68 11.55 0.14
C PHE A 65 -13.32 10.49 1.05
N GLU A 66 -14.38 10.85 1.77
CA GLU A 66 -15.03 9.92 2.70
C GLU A 66 -15.64 8.70 1.99
N PRO A 67 -16.50 8.88 0.96
CA PRO A 67 -17.12 7.74 0.29
C PRO A 67 -16.14 6.86 -0.49
N VAL A 68 -15.04 7.42 -1.04
CA VAL A 68 -14.04 6.68 -1.83
C VAL A 68 -12.97 6.04 -0.93
N CYS A 69 -12.33 6.79 -0.05
CA CYS A 69 -11.14 6.35 0.67
C CYS A 69 -11.43 5.70 2.03
N VAL A 70 -12.59 6.00 2.61
CA VAL A 70 -12.90 5.59 3.99
C VAL A 70 -14.09 4.66 4.06
N THR A 71 -15.30 5.12 3.74
CA THR A 71 -16.50 4.27 3.89
C THR A 71 -16.60 3.20 2.79
N ARG A 72 -15.89 3.39 1.66
CA ARG A 72 -15.96 2.50 0.48
C ARG A 72 -17.39 2.35 -0.06
N GLN A 73 -18.20 3.39 0.11
CA GLN A 73 -19.58 3.45 -0.39
C GLN A 73 -19.64 3.94 -1.83
N ALA A 74 -18.62 4.67 -2.28
CA ALA A 74 -18.37 4.92 -3.69
C ALA A 74 -17.20 4.04 -4.15
N SER A 75 -17.30 3.56 -5.39
CA SER A 75 -16.14 3.01 -6.11
C SER A 75 -15.11 4.11 -6.35
N ALA A 76 -14.02 3.76 -7.04
CA ALA A 76 -13.02 4.72 -7.51
C ALA A 76 -13.65 6.02 -8.02
N GLU A 77 -12.96 7.13 -7.76
CA GLU A 77 -13.41 8.49 -8.08
C GLU A 77 -13.72 8.67 -9.59
N LEU A 78 -14.49 9.71 -9.92
CA LEU A 78 -14.80 10.06 -11.31
C LEU A 78 -13.51 10.23 -12.11
N GLN A 79 -13.54 9.90 -13.40
CA GLN A 79 -12.40 9.96 -14.34
C GLN A 79 -11.93 11.42 -14.59
N GLN A 80 -11.39 12.07 -13.57
CA GLN A 80 -11.06 13.49 -13.53
C GLN A 80 -9.56 13.74 -13.44
N ARG A 81 -8.72 12.70 -13.58
CA ARG A 81 -7.26 12.81 -13.64
C ARG A 81 -6.65 13.57 -12.46
N ARG A 82 -7.11 13.26 -11.26
CA ARG A 82 -6.53 13.82 -10.03
C ARG A 82 -5.05 13.44 -9.93
N CYS A 83 -4.21 14.36 -9.44
CA CYS A 83 -2.74 14.24 -9.41
C CYS A 83 -2.04 14.12 -10.78
N MET A 84 -2.71 14.44 -11.88
CA MET A 84 -2.15 14.33 -13.23
C MET A 84 -2.16 15.68 -13.94
N LYS A 85 -1.52 16.70 -13.32
CA LYS A 85 -1.47 18.08 -13.82
C LYS A 85 -0.63 18.20 -15.09
N GLY A 86 -1.27 18.24 -16.26
CA GLY A 86 -0.59 18.40 -17.55
C GLY A 86 -0.85 17.23 -18.49
N GLU A 87 0.07 17.01 -19.42
CA GLU A 87 -0.13 16.09 -20.54
C GLU A 87 0.52 14.72 -20.33
N VAL A 88 1.71 14.67 -19.70
CA VAL A 88 2.51 13.45 -19.57
C VAL A 88 3.18 13.39 -18.18
N ALA A 89 3.22 12.19 -17.60
CA ALA A 89 3.90 11.91 -16.34
C ALA A 89 5.45 11.98 -16.44
N PRO A 90 6.17 12.26 -15.33
CA PRO A 90 5.65 12.59 -14.00
C PRO A 90 5.07 14.01 -13.95
N TYR A 91 3.95 14.18 -13.24
CA TYR A 91 3.23 15.46 -13.21
C TYR A 91 3.74 16.41 -12.12
N TYR A 92 4.58 15.92 -11.23
CA TYR A 92 5.24 16.67 -10.17
C TYR A 92 6.73 16.32 -10.18
N GLN A 93 7.55 17.16 -9.57
CA GLN A 93 8.98 16.94 -9.39
C GLN A 93 9.27 16.41 -7.99
N ASP A 94 10.28 15.56 -7.85
CA ASP A 94 10.72 15.05 -6.53
C ASP A 94 11.14 16.17 -5.57
N SER A 95 11.55 17.33 -6.11
CA SER A 95 11.85 18.54 -5.33
C SER A 95 10.61 19.19 -4.69
N GLU A 96 9.41 18.90 -5.19
CA GLU A 96 8.13 19.28 -4.58
C GLU A 96 7.75 18.34 -3.42
N GLY A 97 8.53 17.28 -3.17
CA GLY A 97 8.27 16.27 -2.16
C GLY A 97 7.53 15.06 -2.73
N VAL A 98 6.81 14.35 -1.86
CA VAL A 98 6.23 13.03 -2.16
C VAL A 98 4.71 13.04 -2.10
N PHE A 99 4.06 12.10 -2.78
CA PHE A 99 2.64 11.81 -2.54
C PHE A 99 2.46 11.29 -1.12
N ARG A 100 1.42 11.76 -0.42
CA ARG A 100 1.13 11.37 0.96
C ARG A 100 -0.30 10.85 1.06
N CYS A 101 -0.56 9.94 2.00
CA CYS A 101 -1.92 9.52 2.31
C CYS A 101 -2.74 10.70 2.83
N ALA A 102 -3.87 11.03 2.18
CA ALA A 102 -4.71 12.15 2.60
C ALA A 102 -5.24 12.01 4.04
N CYS A 103 -5.47 10.78 4.51
CA CYS A 103 -6.00 10.51 5.85
C CYS A 103 -4.97 10.74 6.97
N CYS A 104 -3.69 10.42 6.75
CA CYS A 104 -2.69 10.42 7.84
C CYS A 104 -1.36 11.10 7.53
N GLY A 105 -1.13 11.52 6.29
CA GLY A 105 0.10 12.17 5.86
C GLY A 105 1.28 11.23 5.61
N ALA A 106 1.11 9.90 5.76
CA ALA A 106 2.18 8.95 5.51
C ALA A 106 2.70 9.05 4.07
N PRO A 107 4.04 9.06 3.84
CA PRO A 107 4.60 9.18 2.50
C PRO A 107 4.35 7.89 1.70
N LEU A 108 3.89 8.00 0.47
CA LEU A 108 3.47 6.87 -0.35
C LEU A 108 4.37 6.64 -1.56
N TRP A 109 4.58 7.64 -2.42
CA TRP A 109 5.40 7.51 -3.62
C TRP A 109 6.17 8.80 -3.95
N GLU A 110 7.34 8.64 -4.56
CA GLU A 110 8.06 9.73 -5.22
C GLU A 110 7.39 10.05 -6.56
N PRO A 111 7.32 11.34 -6.96
CA PRO A 111 6.79 11.74 -8.25
C PRO A 111 7.45 11.08 -9.45
N SER A 112 8.76 10.84 -9.42
CA SER A 112 9.50 10.18 -10.49
C SER A 112 9.08 8.73 -10.77
N LEU A 113 8.33 8.10 -9.85
CA LEU A 113 7.75 6.76 -10.06
C LEU A 113 6.38 6.81 -10.74
N GLN A 114 5.79 8.00 -10.89
CA GLN A 114 4.51 8.18 -11.56
C GLN A 114 4.68 8.04 -13.07
N PHE A 115 3.76 7.33 -13.71
CA PHE A 115 3.76 7.14 -15.16
C PHE A 115 2.33 7.14 -15.72
N ASP A 116 2.21 7.31 -17.04
CA ASP A 116 0.95 7.18 -17.74
C ASP A 116 0.73 5.75 -18.21
N GLN A 117 -0.35 5.14 -17.74
CA GLN A 117 -0.84 3.91 -18.34
C GLN A 117 -1.40 4.21 -19.73
N LEU A 118 -1.03 3.36 -20.70
CA LEU A 118 -1.43 3.52 -22.10
C LEU A 118 -2.46 2.44 -22.50
N PRO A 119 -3.55 2.83 -23.20
CA PRO A 119 -3.86 4.20 -23.61
C PRO A 119 -4.41 5.04 -22.45
N ALA A 120 -3.95 6.29 -22.32
CA ALA A 120 -4.33 7.20 -21.22
C ALA A 120 -5.86 7.46 -21.15
N SER A 121 -6.57 7.30 -22.27
CA SER A 121 -8.04 7.38 -22.32
C SER A 121 -8.74 6.28 -21.50
N SER A 122 -8.04 5.19 -21.20
CA SER A 122 -8.58 4.05 -20.45
C SER A 122 -8.16 4.08 -18.99
N TRP A 123 -7.24 4.97 -18.60
CA TRP A 123 -6.65 5.00 -17.25
C TRP A 123 -6.48 6.44 -16.73
N PRO A 124 -7.54 7.02 -16.16
CA PRO A 124 -7.54 8.38 -15.63
C PRO A 124 -7.07 8.50 -14.18
N TRP A 125 -6.52 7.43 -13.59
CA TRP A 125 -5.99 7.44 -12.23
C TRP A 125 -4.46 7.53 -12.22
N PRO A 126 -3.86 8.26 -11.27
CA PRO A 126 -2.42 8.32 -11.11
C PRO A 126 -1.86 6.91 -10.88
N SER A 127 -0.90 6.53 -11.72
CA SER A 127 -0.29 5.21 -11.70
C SER A 127 1.19 5.29 -11.29
N PHE A 128 1.64 4.31 -10.53
CA PHE A 128 3.01 4.27 -9.99
C PHE A 128 3.62 2.87 -10.13
N HIS A 129 4.91 2.81 -10.45
CA HIS A 129 5.66 1.55 -10.40
C HIS A 129 5.92 1.09 -8.96
N SER A 130 6.19 -0.20 -8.80
CA SER A 130 6.17 -0.85 -7.49
C SER A 130 7.39 -0.60 -6.63
N LYS A 131 7.42 0.56 -5.98
CA LYS A 131 8.22 0.85 -4.78
C LYS A 131 7.54 1.91 -3.92
N PRO A 132 6.47 1.57 -3.18
CA PRO A 132 5.96 2.50 -2.19
C PRO A 132 7.05 2.84 -1.17
N LEU A 133 7.07 4.08 -0.73
CA LEU A 133 8.00 4.57 0.28
C LEU A 133 7.79 3.81 1.59
N ASN A 134 8.90 3.48 2.25
CA ASN A 134 8.87 2.86 3.56
C ASN A 134 8.55 3.90 4.64
N GLY A 135 7.95 3.47 5.74
CA GLY A 135 7.91 4.28 6.96
C GLY A 135 9.03 3.94 7.92
N ASP A 136 8.94 4.48 9.13
CA ASP A 136 10.00 4.40 10.14
C ASP A 136 10.29 2.96 10.64
N ASP A 137 9.37 2.03 10.41
CA ASP A 137 9.54 0.60 10.69
C ASP A 137 10.30 -0.16 9.59
N GLY A 138 10.73 0.52 8.53
CA GLY A 138 11.42 -0.08 7.39
C GLY A 138 10.51 -0.87 6.44
N LEU A 139 9.19 -0.80 6.61
CA LEU A 139 8.19 -1.48 5.77
C LEU A 139 7.45 -0.49 4.87
N PRO A 140 6.95 -0.93 3.69
CA PRO A 140 6.23 -0.06 2.76
C PRO A 140 5.01 0.59 3.40
N ASN A 141 4.71 1.85 3.09
CA ASN A 141 3.53 2.55 3.61
C ASN A 141 2.21 2.13 2.93
N VAL A 142 2.25 1.07 2.14
CA VAL A 142 1.13 0.46 1.45
C VAL A 142 1.02 -1.01 1.85
N CYS A 143 -0.20 -1.51 1.97
CA CYS A 143 -0.51 -2.91 2.24
C CYS A 143 -1.37 -3.47 1.12
N HIS A 144 -1.12 -4.72 0.74
CA HIS A 144 -1.92 -5.44 -0.24
C HIS A 144 -2.97 -6.25 0.49
N ARG A 145 -4.24 -6.02 0.15
CA ARG A 145 -5.38 -6.57 0.87
C ARG A 145 -6.17 -7.60 0.06
N GLY A 146 -5.95 -7.64 -1.25
CA GLY A 146 -6.70 -8.49 -2.17
C GLY A 146 -8.08 -7.92 -2.48
N GLY A 147 -8.91 -8.68 -3.21
CA GLY A 147 -10.23 -8.21 -3.64
C GLY A 147 -11.24 -8.09 -2.49
N GLY A 148 -12.11 -7.07 -2.56
CA GLY A 148 -13.26 -6.90 -1.66
C GLY A 148 -12.97 -6.17 -0.35
N TYR A 149 -11.75 -5.63 -0.19
CA TYR A 149 -11.35 -4.85 0.98
C TYR A 149 -12.24 -3.61 1.14
N GLY A 150 -12.87 -3.48 2.30
CA GLY A 150 -13.69 -2.32 2.62
C GLY A 150 -15.05 -2.22 1.92
N TYR A 151 -15.23 -2.80 0.73
CA TYR A 151 -16.53 -2.93 0.07
C TYR A 151 -17.39 -4.04 0.71
N SER A 152 -16.82 -5.24 0.86
CA SER A 152 -17.47 -6.37 1.54
C SER A 152 -16.80 -6.75 2.86
N GLU A 153 -15.52 -6.41 3.04
CA GLU A 153 -14.72 -6.87 4.18
C GLU A 153 -13.88 -5.75 4.81
N ARG A 154 -14.38 -5.09 5.86
CA ARG A 154 -13.65 -4.01 6.56
C ARG A 154 -12.64 -4.50 7.60
N GLY A 155 -12.74 -5.76 8.02
CA GLY A 155 -11.93 -6.37 9.08
C GLY A 155 -10.69 -7.11 8.59
N VAL A 156 -10.43 -7.16 7.28
CA VAL A 156 -9.25 -7.82 6.72
C VAL A 156 -8.02 -6.99 7.04
N VAL A 157 -7.23 -7.45 8.00
CA VAL A 157 -6.02 -6.79 8.51
C VAL A 157 -4.73 -7.45 8.01
N ALA A 158 -4.79 -8.59 7.34
CA ALA A 158 -3.60 -9.21 6.79
C ALA A 158 -3.04 -8.37 5.63
N ASP A 159 -1.72 -8.24 5.57
CA ASP A 159 -0.99 -7.81 4.38
C ASP A 159 -0.58 -9.05 3.58
N LEU A 160 -1.05 -9.13 2.33
CA LEU A 160 -0.75 -10.22 1.41
C LEU A 160 0.65 -10.08 0.76
N GLY A 161 1.30 -8.93 0.94
CA GLY A 161 2.64 -8.65 0.44
C GLY A 161 2.66 -7.97 -0.94
N PRO A 162 3.84 -7.46 -1.36
CA PRO A 162 3.99 -6.47 -2.43
C PRO A 162 3.56 -6.91 -3.84
N ASP A 163 3.40 -8.21 -4.08
CA ASP A 163 3.03 -8.76 -5.40
C ASP A 163 1.57 -9.25 -5.46
N ALA A 164 0.82 -9.12 -4.36
CA ALA A 164 -0.56 -9.58 -4.31
C ALA A 164 -1.50 -8.60 -5.04
N GLU A 165 -2.08 -9.04 -6.15
CA GLU A 165 -3.06 -8.27 -6.93
C GLU A 165 -4.33 -7.95 -6.12
N GLY A 166 -4.95 -6.80 -6.42
CA GLY A 166 -6.20 -6.35 -5.82
C GLY A 166 -6.04 -5.08 -4.99
N GLU A 167 -6.95 -4.86 -4.05
CA GLU A 167 -7.03 -3.59 -3.34
C GLU A 167 -5.80 -3.35 -2.45
N VAL A 168 -5.38 -2.09 -2.41
CA VAL A 168 -4.31 -1.60 -1.56
C VAL A 168 -4.81 -0.51 -0.62
N GLY A 169 -4.21 -0.48 0.57
CA GLY A 169 -4.54 0.51 1.59
C GLY A 169 -3.30 1.04 2.29
N CYS A 170 -3.46 2.19 2.95
CA CYS A 170 -2.38 2.79 3.72
C CYS A 170 -2.02 1.90 4.92
N ALA A 171 -0.73 1.59 5.02
CA ALA A 171 -0.14 0.86 6.12
C ALA A 171 -0.28 1.50 7.50
N ARG A 172 -0.48 2.81 7.55
CA ARG A 172 -0.40 3.61 8.78
C ARG A 172 -1.76 3.86 9.40
N CYS A 173 -2.78 4.08 8.57
CA CYS A 173 -4.13 4.35 9.05
C CYS A 173 -5.19 3.39 8.52
N GLY A 174 -4.86 2.52 7.56
CA GLY A 174 -5.80 1.58 6.95
C GLY A 174 -6.68 2.16 5.85
N ALA A 175 -6.67 3.48 5.61
CA ALA A 175 -7.48 4.10 4.56
C ALA A 175 -7.21 3.44 3.19
N HIS A 176 -8.27 3.26 2.39
CA HIS A 176 -8.13 2.76 1.03
C HIS A 176 -7.33 3.75 0.18
N LEU A 177 -6.57 3.21 -0.77
CA LEU A 177 -5.77 3.99 -1.71
C LEU A 177 -6.14 3.68 -3.16
N GLY A 178 -6.47 2.44 -3.50
CA GLY A 178 -6.76 2.02 -4.86
C GLY A 178 -6.43 0.54 -5.03
N ASP A 179 -5.82 0.19 -6.15
CA ASP A 179 -5.54 -1.18 -6.55
C ASP A 179 -4.10 -1.39 -7.02
N TYR A 180 -3.63 -2.62 -6.89
CA TYR A 180 -2.39 -3.11 -7.49
C TYR A 180 -2.68 -4.16 -8.55
N PHE A 181 -2.03 -4.02 -9.71
CA PHE A 181 -2.17 -4.90 -10.85
C PHE A 181 -0.81 -5.45 -11.28
N ASN A 182 -0.77 -6.75 -11.50
CA ASN A 182 0.42 -7.45 -11.97
C ASN A 182 0.08 -8.54 -13.01
N ASN A 183 -0.74 -8.19 -13.99
CA ASN A 183 -1.20 -9.14 -14.99
C ASN A 183 -1.17 -8.56 -16.41
N ASN A 184 -1.15 -9.45 -17.41
CA ASN A 184 -1.03 -9.06 -18.82
C ASN A 184 -2.23 -8.29 -19.38
N ASN A 185 -3.38 -8.28 -18.68
CA ASN A 185 -4.60 -7.65 -19.19
C ASN A 185 -4.71 -6.19 -18.76
N LEU A 186 -4.30 -5.89 -17.52
CA LEU A 186 -4.44 -4.58 -16.88
C LEU A 186 -3.10 -3.84 -16.78
N GLY A 187 -2.00 -4.53 -17.02
CA GLY A 187 -0.64 -4.00 -16.91
C GLY A 187 0.14 -4.75 -15.83
N LEU A 188 1.46 -4.88 -16.06
CA LEU A 188 2.37 -5.48 -15.09
C LEU A 188 2.85 -4.43 -14.10
N ASP A 189 3.07 -4.86 -12.86
CA ASP A 189 3.81 -4.12 -11.85
C ASP A 189 3.40 -2.64 -11.67
N HIS A 190 2.12 -2.39 -11.37
CA HIS A 190 1.69 -1.02 -11.12
C HIS A 190 0.56 -0.87 -10.12
N TYR A 191 0.65 0.23 -9.39
CA TYR A 191 -0.39 0.74 -8.51
C TYR A 191 -1.23 1.74 -9.28
N CYS A 192 -2.55 1.59 -9.20
CA CYS A 192 -3.55 2.51 -9.72
C CYS A 192 -4.28 3.11 -8.53
N ILE A 193 -4.04 4.38 -8.24
CA ILE A 193 -4.41 4.99 -6.97
C ILE A 193 -5.49 6.05 -7.17
N ASP A 194 -6.49 6.08 -6.30
CA ASP A 194 -7.45 7.18 -6.22
C ASP A 194 -6.74 8.45 -5.77
N GLY A 195 -6.70 9.46 -6.64
CA GLY A 195 -6.02 10.72 -6.38
C GLY A 195 -6.63 11.48 -5.20
N VAL A 196 -7.94 11.36 -4.95
CA VAL A 196 -8.61 11.94 -3.77
C VAL A 196 -8.11 11.31 -2.47
N CYS A 197 -7.56 10.11 -2.51
CA CYS A 197 -6.95 9.45 -1.33
C CYS A 197 -5.52 9.92 -1.06
N MET A 198 -4.99 10.83 -1.88
CA MET A 198 -3.64 11.39 -1.75
C MET A 198 -3.61 12.90 -1.59
N THR A 199 -2.68 13.37 -0.78
CA THR A 199 -2.19 14.76 -0.80
C THR A 199 -1.03 14.85 -1.80
N PRO A 200 -1.04 15.81 -2.74
CA PRO A 200 0.01 15.95 -3.75
C PRO A 200 1.35 16.42 -3.16
N PRO A 201 2.47 16.19 -3.87
CA PRO A 201 3.72 16.92 -3.63
C PRO A 201 3.45 18.43 -3.59
N GLY A 202 4.05 19.10 -2.62
CA GLY A 202 3.85 20.53 -2.35
C GLY A 202 2.49 20.91 -1.73
N GLY A 203 1.52 19.98 -1.62
CA GLY A 203 0.22 20.24 -1.02
C GLY A 203 0.24 20.19 0.52
N GLU A 204 -0.62 20.98 1.16
CA GLU A 204 -0.75 20.99 2.62
C GLU A 204 -1.59 19.80 3.12
N LEU A 205 -1.36 19.34 4.35
CA LEU A 205 -2.21 18.29 4.93
C LEU A 205 -3.65 18.80 5.09
N GLY A 206 -4.60 18.06 4.52
CA GLY A 206 -6.01 18.46 4.42
C GLY A 206 -6.41 18.74 2.98
N GLU A 207 -5.43 19.02 2.12
CA GLU A 207 -5.61 19.05 0.68
C GLU A 207 -5.51 17.63 0.12
N VAL A 208 -6.38 17.34 -0.84
CA VAL A 208 -6.31 16.15 -1.69
C VAL A 208 -5.94 16.59 -3.10
N CYS A 209 -5.56 15.66 -3.97
CA CYS A 209 -5.35 16.02 -5.36
C CYS A 209 -6.65 16.52 -6.01
N PRO A 210 -6.68 17.76 -6.52
CA PRO A 210 -7.88 18.30 -7.15
C PRO A 210 -8.12 17.64 -8.51
N PRO A 211 -9.38 17.64 -8.99
CA PRO A 211 -9.69 17.20 -10.35
C PRO A 211 -8.99 18.12 -11.37
N SER A 212 -8.31 17.53 -12.35
CA SER A 212 -7.68 18.27 -13.45
C SER A 212 -8.54 18.30 -14.72
N GLN A 213 -9.60 17.49 -14.76
CA GLN A 213 -10.59 17.45 -15.81
C GLN A 213 -12.01 17.48 -15.24
N PRO A 214 -13.00 17.99 -15.99
CA PRO A 214 -14.40 17.89 -15.59
C PRO A 214 -14.80 16.42 -15.44
N ALA A 215 -15.79 16.16 -14.58
CA ALA A 215 -16.42 14.84 -14.53
C ALA A 215 -16.93 14.49 -15.93
N ILE A 216 -16.40 13.42 -16.52
CA ILE A 216 -16.99 12.87 -17.73
C ILE A 216 -18.32 12.25 -17.27
N ALA A 217 -19.44 12.75 -17.80
CA ALA A 217 -20.73 12.12 -17.60
C ALA A 217 -20.64 10.68 -18.11
N THR A 218 -20.68 9.71 -17.19
CA THR A 218 -20.79 8.30 -17.54
C THR A 218 -22.09 8.13 -18.31
N VAL A 219 -21.98 7.81 -19.60
CA VAL A 219 -23.12 7.45 -20.47
C VAL A 219 -23.60 6.06 -20.10
#